data_AF-A0A1H6J1A9-F1
#
_entry.id   AF-A0A1H6J1A9-F1
#
_cell.length_a   1.000
_cell.length_b   1.000
_cell.length_c   1.000
_cell.angle_alpha   90.00
_cell.angle_beta   90.00
_cell.angle_gamma   90.00
#
_symmetry.space_group_name_H-M   'P 1'
#
loop_
_entity.id
_entity.type
_entity.pdbx_description
1 polymer ?
#
loop_
_entity_poly.entity_id
_entity_poly.type
_entity_poly.pdbx_seq_one_letter_code
_entity_poly.pdbx_strand_id
1 'polypeptide(L)'
;MSEQETFGEESTPAEALVFYRPIKVDSRGIPKLDATRIPQADEVDELLTHIKEDKLKYPTSLKDAEMGEVAFDYAVDIIGSGADKEMNVKLFLANFCDSLQSKQRTKDKYAMLVCYETDFLLAHVKAERGMSIQEESGDVELVRRFLDVDNILSAAYFEDLEDDIKFSHFTDTDSGSFRDFLGVSEKRFNYRRKNIQIICHYEGKNGIECKFEFSNDQMEERWLQQGSLEFSNGRFKLSNGHSHNIKEIRWGRDSYERPQSFMSEFKEYSYELDGQARRYNDLKRLPGNDFPSAYSDAVTLTDYKSEVIIEGEDGEPEVQPKGEVPDHIHVMYANNSIALSADFAGDIFRDLIDTADFSLYHPSESFASEEFKLNGLSLLNIDKAEIAPERASLLATTHNHLDNATGQTVRRCLGFVFLHILAESDCISIGFKNGIKELINLNHGATRQHDVVTTKEKEGDGLIEYKDKDDLSKEDTAASIVENIEKESRNYDEKLFLWGVDEDTRRIDGLRKQKWGDDRVSGVQRHVLEELADRNVEYTDFNLLNLPIGDEQERCIIVGILH
;
A
#
# COMPACT_ATOMS: atom_id res chain seq x y z
N MET A 1 62.98 25.46 -23.09
CA MET A 1 61.70 25.42 -22.34
C MET A 1 61.57 23.99 -21.87
N SER A 2 61.84 23.73 -20.59
CA SER A 2 61.61 22.41 -19.97
C SER A 2 60.46 22.59 -19.00
N GLU A 3 59.37 21.88 -19.26
CA GLU A 3 58.21 21.81 -18.38
C GLU A 3 58.62 21.10 -17.08
N GLN A 4 58.32 21.75 -15.95
CA GLN A 4 58.38 21.12 -14.63
C GLN A 4 57.09 20.31 -14.46
N GLU A 5 57.22 19.00 -14.37
CA GLU A 5 56.19 18.11 -13.83
C GLU A 5 56.04 18.39 -12.33
N THR A 6 54.92 19.00 -11.95
CA THR A 6 54.43 18.96 -10.57
C THR A 6 53.86 17.57 -10.33
N PHE A 7 54.57 16.76 -9.53
CA PHE A 7 54.03 15.56 -8.92
C PHE A 7 52.76 15.92 -8.15
N GLY A 8 51.63 15.32 -8.53
CA GLY A 8 50.41 15.35 -7.74
C GLY A 8 50.66 14.66 -6.41
N GLU A 9 50.22 15.29 -5.32
CA GLU A 9 50.09 14.63 -4.03
C GLU A 9 49.18 13.41 -4.21
N GLU A 10 49.71 12.21 -3.99
CA GLU A 10 48.90 11.01 -3.80
C GLU A 10 47.97 11.28 -2.61
N SER A 11 46.66 11.30 -2.85
CA SER A 11 45.66 11.40 -1.79
C SER A 11 45.87 10.21 -0.84
N THR A 12 46.23 10.49 0.41
CA THR A 12 46.23 9.48 1.48
C THR A 12 44.87 8.80 1.50
N PRO A 13 44.80 7.45 1.45
CA PRO A 13 43.53 6.74 1.57
C PRO A 13 42.83 7.15 2.86
N ALA A 14 41.51 7.34 2.82
CA ALA A 14 40.71 7.65 4.00
C ALA A 14 41.00 6.58 5.09
N GLU A 15 41.18 6.97 6.35
CA GLU A 15 41.33 6.02 7.46
C GLU A 15 40.02 5.97 8.24
N ALA A 16 39.44 4.77 8.42
CA ALA A 16 38.30 4.58 9.31
C ALA A 16 38.79 4.40 10.76
N LEU A 17 38.21 5.16 11.68
CA LEU A 17 38.51 5.08 13.12
C LEU A 17 37.38 4.37 13.84
N VAL A 18 37.69 3.24 14.47
CA VAL A 18 36.70 2.46 15.22
C VAL A 18 36.95 2.55 16.71
N PHE A 19 35.90 2.96 17.41
CA PHE A 19 35.83 3.05 18.85
C PHE A 19 34.83 2.03 19.36
N TYR A 20 35.16 1.32 20.43
CA TYR A 20 34.22 0.37 21.02
C TYR A 20 34.24 0.38 22.55
N ARG A 21 33.12 -0.05 23.13
CA ARG A 21 32.94 -0.13 24.58
C ARG A 21 32.07 -1.33 24.96
N PRO A 22 32.50 -2.19 25.90
CA PRO A 22 31.63 -3.22 26.47
C PRO A 22 30.45 -2.58 27.22
N ILE A 23 29.23 -3.04 26.96
CA ILE A 23 28.00 -2.49 27.56
C ILE A 23 27.88 -2.85 29.04
N LYS A 24 28.37 -4.04 29.44
CA LYS A 24 28.41 -4.48 30.84
C LYS A 24 29.85 -4.67 31.29
N VAL A 25 30.27 -3.89 32.28
CA VAL A 25 31.61 -3.94 32.87
C VAL A 25 31.55 -4.70 34.19
N ASP A 26 32.38 -5.74 34.37
CA ASP A 26 32.39 -6.57 35.60
C ASP A 26 33.04 -5.86 36.82
N SER A 27 33.51 -4.61 36.69
CA SER A 27 34.13 -3.84 37.78
C SER A 27 33.77 -2.34 37.76
N ARG A 28 33.78 -1.69 38.94
CA ARG A 28 33.42 -0.28 39.17
C ARG A 28 34.45 0.74 38.64
N GLY A 29 35.03 0.50 37.46
CA GLY A 29 35.93 1.42 36.77
C GLY A 29 35.35 1.82 35.43
N ILE A 30 35.55 3.09 35.02
CA ILE A 30 35.30 3.51 33.64
C ILE A 30 36.26 2.70 32.76
N PRO A 31 35.77 1.89 31.80
CA PRO A 31 36.64 1.15 30.89
C PRO A 31 37.55 2.09 30.13
N LYS A 32 38.79 1.67 29.85
CA LYS A 32 39.59 2.33 28.82
C LYS A 32 38.88 2.11 27.47
N LEU A 33 38.64 3.20 26.75
CA LEU A 33 38.23 3.15 25.36
C LEU A 33 39.51 2.85 24.58
N ASP A 34 39.58 1.69 23.94
CA ASP A 34 40.66 1.37 23.01
C ASP A 34 40.17 1.77 21.61
N ALA A 35 40.98 2.54 20.90
CA ALA A 35 40.70 2.96 19.53
C ALA A 35 41.52 2.08 18.58
N THR A 36 40.85 1.42 17.65
CA THR A 36 41.49 0.58 16.65
C THR A 36 41.44 1.32 15.31
N ARG A 37 42.61 1.49 14.70
CA ARG A 37 42.71 1.99 13.32
C ARG A 37 42.51 0.82 12.37
N ILE A 38 41.60 0.96 11.41
CA ILE A 38 41.46 0.00 10.32
C ILE A 38 42.20 0.57 9.11
N PRO A 39 43.33 -0.03 8.70
CA PRO A 39 44.17 0.52 7.62
C PRO A 39 43.62 0.31 6.20
N GLN A 40 42.46 -0.35 6.03
CA GLN A 40 41.84 -0.62 4.72
C GLN A 40 40.42 -0.03 4.69
N ALA A 41 40.30 1.23 4.26
CA ALA A 41 39.02 1.94 4.17
C ALA A 41 38.04 1.31 3.18
N ASP A 42 38.51 0.78 2.04
CA ASP A 42 37.65 0.21 1.00
C ASP A 42 36.72 -0.90 1.54
N GLU A 43 37.21 -1.72 2.48
CA GLU A 43 36.39 -2.77 3.10
C GLU A 43 35.38 -2.23 4.13
N VAL A 44 35.71 -1.11 4.78
CA VAL A 44 34.76 -0.42 5.67
C VAL A 44 33.69 0.28 4.84
N ASP A 45 34.07 0.84 3.70
CA ASP A 45 33.16 1.49 2.76
C ASP A 45 32.17 0.48 2.14
N GLU A 46 32.64 -0.70 1.70
CA GLU A 46 31.76 -1.79 1.25
C GLU A 46 30.76 -2.22 2.34
N LEU A 47 31.23 -2.34 3.58
CA LEU A 47 30.40 -2.74 4.71
C LEU A 47 29.38 -1.66 5.11
N LEU A 48 29.80 -0.40 5.14
CA LEU A 48 28.92 0.74 5.40
C LEU A 48 27.85 0.86 4.31
N THR A 49 28.25 0.71 3.04
CA THR A 49 27.35 0.68 1.89
C THR A 49 26.30 -0.43 2.06
N HIS A 50 26.71 -1.65 2.38
CA HIS A 50 25.81 -2.77 2.59
C HIS A 50 24.82 -2.53 3.76
N ILE A 51 25.29 -1.96 4.89
CA ILE A 51 24.41 -1.61 6.02
C ILE A 51 23.41 -0.50 5.64
N LYS A 52 23.86 0.51 4.89
CA LYS A 52 23.02 1.62 4.40
C LYS A 52 21.91 1.10 3.48
N GLU A 53 22.27 0.30 2.49
CA GLU A 53 21.33 -0.18 1.46
C GLU A 53 20.33 -1.20 2.02
N ASP A 54 20.76 -2.15 2.83
CA ASP A 54 19.92 -3.31 3.19
C ASP A 54 19.18 -3.16 4.53
N LYS A 55 19.63 -2.28 5.43
CA LYS A 55 19.11 -2.24 6.81
C LYS A 55 18.61 -0.88 7.27
N LEU A 56 19.33 0.19 6.97
CA LEU A 56 19.01 1.51 7.49
C LEU A 56 17.84 2.11 6.70
N LYS A 57 16.79 2.55 7.39
CA LYS A 57 15.63 3.23 6.77
C LYS A 57 15.24 4.49 7.56
N TYR A 58 14.30 5.25 7.01
CA TYR A 58 13.70 6.45 7.59
C TYR A 58 14.73 7.53 7.94
N PRO A 59 15.36 8.17 6.93
CA PRO A 59 16.26 9.28 7.17
C PRO A 59 15.54 10.37 7.98
N THR A 60 16.10 10.68 9.15
CA THR A 60 15.52 11.61 10.12
C THR A 60 16.49 12.76 10.34
N SER A 61 16.01 14.00 10.25
CA SER A 61 16.82 15.17 10.62
C SER A 61 17.18 15.08 12.09
N LEU A 62 18.46 15.32 12.42
CA LEU A 62 18.92 15.37 13.80
C LEU A 62 18.19 16.45 14.60
N LYS A 63 17.82 17.56 13.95
CA LYS A 63 17.07 18.68 14.57
C LYS A 63 15.62 18.31 14.90
N ASP A 64 15.03 17.40 14.13
CA ASP A 64 13.66 16.90 14.32
C ASP A 64 13.59 15.74 15.33
N ALA A 65 14.73 15.17 15.69
CA ALA A 65 14.81 14.11 16.68
C ALA A 65 14.73 14.71 18.09
N GLU A 66 13.91 14.12 18.97
CA GLU A 66 13.84 14.43 20.40
C GLU A 66 15.02 13.81 21.17
N MET A 67 16.22 13.84 20.58
CA MET A 67 17.43 13.29 21.16
C MET A 67 17.80 14.12 22.39
N GLY A 68 18.20 13.46 23.48
CA GLY A 68 18.60 14.19 24.70
C GLY A 68 19.77 15.14 24.41
N GLU A 69 19.72 16.36 24.98
CA GLU A 69 20.67 17.47 24.70
C GLU A 69 22.14 17.01 24.67
N VAL A 70 22.56 16.21 25.64
CA VAL A 70 23.94 15.71 25.73
C VAL A 70 24.32 14.82 24.54
N ALA A 71 23.42 13.95 24.08
CA ALA A 71 23.69 13.08 22.93
C ALA A 71 23.65 13.87 21.62
N PHE A 72 22.72 14.83 21.51
CA PHE A 72 22.62 15.74 20.38
C PHE A 72 23.89 16.55 20.18
N ASP A 73 24.36 17.23 21.24
CA ASP A 73 25.55 18.07 21.20
C ASP A 73 26.79 17.29 20.75
N TYR A 74 26.97 16.06 21.27
CA TYR A 74 28.10 15.22 20.86
C TYR A 74 27.97 14.70 19.43
N ALA A 75 26.76 14.39 18.94
CA ALA A 75 26.57 13.96 17.54
C ALA A 75 26.96 15.09 16.57
N VAL A 76 26.52 16.32 16.84
CA VAL A 76 26.91 17.52 16.07
C VAL A 76 28.42 17.74 16.13
N ASP A 77 29.01 17.63 17.32
CA ASP A 77 30.44 17.81 17.52
C ASP A 77 31.29 16.76 16.78
N ILE A 78 30.84 15.50 16.74
CA ILE A 78 31.55 14.40 16.07
C ILE A 78 31.56 14.61 14.55
N ILE A 79 30.44 15.04 13.97
CA ILE A 79 30.37 15.36 12.53
C ILE A 79 31.19 16.62 12.21
N GLY A 80 30.99 17.70 12.96
CA GLY A 80 31.64 18.98 12.67
C GLY A 80 33.14 19.04 13.00
N SER A 81 33.63 18.17 13.90
CA SER A 81 35.03 18.17 14.34
C SER A 81 35.79 16.88 14.02
N GLY A 82 35.12 15.88 13.44
CA GLY A 82 35.68 14.54 13.24
C GLY A 82 36.08 13.82 14.53
N ALA A 83 36.83 12.72 14.39
CA ALA A 83 37.32 11.90 15.50
C ALA A 83 38.44 12.55 16.34
N ASP A 84 38.91 13.75 15.98
CA ASP A 84 39.99 14.48 16.67
C ASP A 84 39.64 14.84 18.13
N LYS A 85 38.34 14.84 18.47
CA LYS A 85 37.84 14.95 19.84
C LYS A 85 37.48 13.57 20.41
N GLU A 86 38.48 12.71 20.63
CA GLU A 86 38.32 11.38 21.25
C GLU A 86 37.46 11.40 22.54
N MET A 87 37.49 12.51 23.29
CA MET A 87 36.65 12.71 24.48
C MET A 87 35.15 12.77 24.14
N ASN A 88 34.76 13.40 23.04
CA ASN A 88 33.36 13.49 22.63
C ASN A 88 32.83 12.11 22.21
N VAL A 89 33.62 11.35 21.47
CA VAL A 89 33.29 9.95 21.13
C VAL A 89 33.14 9.10 22.39
N LYS A 90 34.05 9.26 23.38
CA LYS A 90 33.98 8.57 24.68
C LYS A 90 32.68 8.89 25.42
N LEU A 91 32.28 10.16 25.45
CA LEU A 91 31.10 10.61 26.19
C LEU A 91 29.80 10.24 25.46
N PHE A 92 29.78 10.28 24.13
CA PHE A 92 28.66 9.81 23.33
C PHE A 92 28.42 8.30 23.50
N LEU A 93 29.47 7.48 23.36
CA LEU A 93 29.37 6.02 23.61
C LEU A 93 29.01 5.70 25.07
N ALA A 94 29.47 6.51 26.03
CA ALA A 94 29.08 6.35 27.43
C ALA A 94 27.58 6.59 27.63
N ASN A 95 27.08 7.71 27.11
CA ASN A 95 25.66 8.08 27.19
C ASN A 95 24.79 7.00 26.53
N PHE A 96 25.20 6.54 25.35
CA PHE A 96 24.53 5.44 24.67
C PHE A 96 24.49 4.14 25.50
N CYS A 97 25.62 3.69 26.03
CA CYS A 97 25.66 2.50 26.87
C CYS A 97 24.78 2.62 28.13
N ASP A 98 24.68 3.81 28.71
CA ASP A 98 23.87 4.08 29.91
C ASP A 98 22.37 4.14 29.60
N SER A 99 21.97 4.44 28.36
CA SER A 99 20.57 4.42 27.94
C SER A 99 20.03 2.99 27.74
N LEU A 100 20.90 2.01 27.47
CA LEU A 100 20.50 0.62 27.22
C LEU A 100 19.92 -0.08 28.45
N GLN A 101 18.78 -0.75 28.28
CA GLN A 101 18.06 -1.43 29.35
C GLN A 101 17.97 -2.95 29.18
N SER A 102 17.69 -3.65 30.29
CA SER A 102 17.26 -5.06 30.29
C SER A 102 18.19 -6.00 29.52
N LYS A 103 17.69 -6.75 28.52
CA LYS A 103 18.45 -7.70 27.70
C LYS A 103 19.44 -7.03 26.76
N GLN A 104 19.40 -5.70 26.58
CA GLN A 104 20.45 -4.98 25.85
C GLN A 104 21.72 -4.84 26.70
N ARG A 105 21.60 -4.92 28.04
CA ARG A 105 22.71 -4.80 28.99
C ARG A 105 23.22 -6.15 29.50
N THR A 106 23.56 -7.05 28.58
CA THR A 106 24.12 -8.37 28.91
C THR A 106 25.63 -8.41 28.71
N LYS A 107 26.28 -9.47 29.24
CA LYS A 107 27.66 -9.79 28.85
C LYS A 107 27.70 -10.07 27.33
N ASP A 108 28.86 -9.87 26.72
CA ASP A 108 29.14 -10.12 25.30
C ASP A 108 28.45 -9.17 24.31
N LYS A 109 28.08 -7.96 24.76
CA LYS A 109 27.54 -6.90 23.91
C LYS A 109 28.38 -5.64 24.00
N TYR A 110 28.51 -4.96 22.88
CA TYR A 110 29.35 -3.79 22.73
C TYR A 110 28.59 -2.66 22.04
N ALA A 111 28.94 -1.43 22.42
CA ALA A 111 28.63 -0.25 21.64
C ALA A 111 29.86 0.07 20.79
N MET A 112 29.66 0.36 19.52
CA MET A 112 30.70 0.69 18.55
C MET A 112 30.37 1.99 17.85
N LEU A 113 31.39 2.80 17.59
CA LEU A 113 31.30 4.00 16.79
C LEU A 113 32.38 3.92 15.71
N VAL A 114 31.95 3.91 14.45
CA VAL A 114 32.83 3.91 13.27
C VAL A 114 32.79 5.31 12.67
N CYS A 115 33.87 6.07 12.80
CA CYS A 115 34.03 7.35 12.12
C CYS A 115 34.65 7.11 10.75
N TYR A 116 34.01 7.63 9.71
CA TYR A 116 34.50 7.56 8.34
C TYR A 116 34.25 8.91 7.66
N GLU A 117 35.32 9.57 7.23
CA GLU A 117 35.26 10.95 6.71
C GLU A 117 34.57 11.91 7.69
N THR A 118 33.46 12.54 7.29
CA THR A 118 32.63 13.42 8.12
C THR A 118 31.49 12.69 8.82
N ASP A 119 31.30 11.41 8.52
CA ASP A 119 30.14 10.63 8.93
C ASP A 119 30.48 9.66 10.06
N PHE A 120 29.46 9.14 10.75
CA PHE A 120 29.70 8.05 11.69
C PHE A 120 28.54 7.05 11.81
N LEU A 121 28.90 5.78 12.02
CA LEU A 121 27.99 4.71 12.38
C LEU A 121 28.04 4.48 13.90
N LEU A 122 26.91 4.63 14.58
CA LEU A 122 26.69 4.09 15.92
C LEU A 122 26.07 2.70 15.80
N ALA A 123 26.72 1.67 16.35
CA ALA A 123 26.24 0.30 16.33
C ALA A 123 26.19 -0.33 17.73
N HIS A 124 25.13 -1.10 17.99
CA HIS A 124 25.00 -2.00 19.11
C HIS A 124 25.17 -3.43 18.59
N VAL A 125 26.24 -4.09 19.03
CA VAL A 125 26.66 -5.38 18.48
C VAL A 125 26.72 -6.45 19.56
N LYS A 126 26.63 -7.70 19.12
CA LYS A 126 26.79 -8.87 19.98
C LYS A 126 27.99 -9.69 19.52
N ALA A 127 28.84 -10.08 20.46
CA ALA A 127 29.93 -11.02 20.18
C ALA A 127 29.41 -12.46 20.10
N GLU A 128 29.98 -13.25 19.20
CA GLU A 128 29.73 -14.69 19.17
C GLU A 128 30.34 -15.39 20.40
N ARG A 129 29.87 -16.60 20.65
CA ARG A 129 30.23 -17.37 21.84
C ARG A 129 31.72 -17.74 21.81
N GLY A 130 32.48 -17.25 22.80
CA GLY A 130 33.94 -17.48 22.87
C GLY A 130 34.77 -16.44 22.13
N MET A 131 34.15 -15.35 21.65
CA MET A 131 34.85 -14.14 21.26
C MET A 131 34.69 -13.08 22.34
N SER A 132 35.81 -12.60 22.86
CA SER A 132 35.88 -11.41 23.68
C SER A 132 37.03 -10.54 23.17
N ILE A 133 36.90 -9.22 23.32
CA ILE A 133 37.98 -8.27 22.98
C ILE A 133 39.27 -8.55 23.79
N GLN A 134 39.19 -9.35 24.86
CA GLN A 134 40.34 -9.75 25.67
C GLN A 134 41.10 -10.97 25.10
N GLU A 135 40.55 -11.69 24.11
CA GLU A 135 41.12 -12.93 23.56
C GLU A 135 41.74 -12.71 22.17
N GLU A 136 43.07 -12.49 22.15
CA GLU A 136 44.13 -12.71 21.12
C GLU A 136 43.84 -12.69 19.60
N SER A 137 42.71 -12.16 19.12
CA SER A 137 42.50 -11.85 17.70
C SER A 137 42.84 -10.37 17.49
N GLY A 138 43.70 -10.07 16.50
CA GLY A 138 44.11 -8.69 16.23
C GLY A 138 42.88 -7.80 16.05
N ASP A 139 42.87 -6.64 16.71
CA ASP A 139 41.70 -5.78 16.89
C ASP A 139 40.89 -5.53 15.59
N VAL A 140 41.55 -5.53 14.43
CA VAL A 140 40.93 -5.34 13.10
C VAL A 140 40.02 -6.51 12.68
N GLU A 141 40.46 -7.76 12.86
CA GLU A 141 39.65 -8.94 12.47
C GLU A 141 38.41 -9.07 13.35
N LEU A 142 38.54 -8.68 14.62
CA LEU A 142 37.46 -8.71 15.57
C LEU A 142 36.42 -7.60 15.31
N VAL A 143 36.87 -6.39 14.97
CA VAL A 143 35.97 -5.31 14.53
C VAL A 143 35.22 -5.70 13.26
N ARG A 144 35.87 -6.35 12.28
CA ARG A 144 35.19 -6.87 11.08
C ARG A 144 34.07 -7.86 11.44
N ARG A 145 34.32 -8.79 12.36
CA ARG A 145 33.30 -9.74 12.82
C ARG A 145 32.15 -9.10 13.58
N PHE A 146 32.40 -8.02 14.33
CA PHE A 146 31.33 -7.28 15.01
C PHE A 146 30.49 -6.44 14.07
N LEU A 147 31.10 -5.97 12.98
CA LEU A 147 30.43 -5.25 11.92
C LEU A 147 29.73 -6.17 10.91
N ASP A 148 29.94 -7.49 11.00
CA ASP A 148 29.10 -8.46 10.31
C ASP A 148 27.63 -8.19 10.64
N VAL A 149 26.84 -8.07 9.58
CA VAL A 149 25.44 -7.66 9.57
C VAL A 149 24.61 -8.49 10.55
N ASP A 150 24.89 -9.78 10.70
CA ASP A 150 24.17 -10.68 11.61
C ASP A 150 24.46 -10.42 13.09
N ASN A 151 25.56 -9.74 13.40
CA ASN A 151 25.97 -9.40 14.77
C ASN A 151 25.50 -8.01 15.21
N ILE A 152 25.01 -7.18 14.29
CA ILE A 152 24.48 -5.85 14.58
C ILE A 152 23.03 -5.95 15.05
N LEU A 153 22.81 -5.69 16.33
CA LEU A 153 21.50 -5.66 16.98
C LEU A 153 20.73 -4.37 16.71
N SER A 154 21.42 -3.25 16.57
CA SER A 154 20.84 -1.95 16.26
C SER A 154 21.92 -1.06 15.68
N ALA A 155 21.59 -0.19 14.74
CA ALA A 155 22.54 0.81 14.25
C ALA A 155 21.85 2.11 13.82
N ALA A 156 22.60 3.19 13.85
CA ALA A 156 22.24 4.48 13.29
C ALA A 156 23.46 5.07 12.58
N TYR A 157 23.28 5.50 11.34
CA TYR A 157 24.32 6.14 10.55
C TYR A 157 23.98 7.61 10.37
N PHE A 158 24.92 8.48 10.75
CA PHE A 158 24.76 9.92 10.73
C PHE A 158 25.59 10.53 9.61
N GLU A 159 24.95 11.37 8.81
CA GLU A 159 25.47 11.96 7.57
C GLU A 159 25.37 13.48 7.65
N ASP A 160 26.43 14.16 7.24
CA ASP A 160 26.38 15.60 6.97
C ASP A 160 25.89 15.85 5.55
N LEU A 161 24.70 16.44 5.40
CA LEU A 161 24.09 16.74 4.11
C LEU A 161 23.90 18.25 3.97
N GLU A 162 24.91 18.95 3.43
CA GLU A 162 25.04 20.40 3.10
C GLU A 162 24.44 21.43 4.09
N ASP A 163 23.17 21.32 4.48
CA ASP A 163 22.43 22.19 5.41
C ASP A 163 21.89 21.45 6.66
N ASP A 164 22.02 20.12 6.73
CA ASP A 164 21.44 19.33 7.81
C ASP A 164 22.19 18.02 8.11
N ILE A 165 22.25 17.65 9.39
CA ILE A 165 22.69 16.32 9.79
C ILE A 165 21.47 15.42 9.78
N LYS A 166 21.51 14.34 9.00
CA LYS A 166 20.47 13.30 9.03
C LYS A 166 21.03 12.00 9.56
N PHE A 167 20.14 11.16 10.10
CA PHE A 167 20.50 9.79 10.37
C PHE A 167 19.42 8.80 9.96
N SER A 168 19.88 7.68 9.42
CA SER A 168 19.06 6.50 9.13
C SER A 168 19.38 5.43 10.15
N HIS A 169 18.42 4.57 10.51
CA HIS A 169 18.59 3.68 11.66
C HIS A 169 17.80 2.37 11.51
N PHE A 170 18.16 1.38 12.33
CA PHE A 170 17.43 0.13 12.50
C PHE A 170 17.64 -0.50 13.89
N THR A 171 16.68 -1.32 14.33
CA THR A 171 16.84 -2.25 15.44
C THR A 171 16.31 -3.64 15.08
N ASP A 172 17.05 -4.67 15.48
CA ASP A 172 16.61 -6.07 15.52
C ASP A 172 16.14 -6.47 16.93
N THR A 173 16.18 -5.53 17.88
CA THR A 173 15.72 -5.76 19.25
C THR A 173 14.36 -5.11 19.50
N ASP A 174 13.47 -5.85 20.17
CA ASP A 174 12.18 -5.37 20.70
C ASP A 174 12.29 -4.24 21.74
N SER A 175 13.49 -3.72 22.00
CA SER A 175 13.70 -2.76 23.07
C SER A 175 13.65 -1.34 22.53
N GLY A 176 12.83 -0.50 23.18
CA GLY A 176 12.72 0.92 22.87
C GLY A 176 13.98 1.72 23.22
N SER A 177 14.96 1.20 23.98
CA SER A 177 16.05 2.04 24.47
C SER A 177 16.94 2.62 23.37
N PHE A 178 17.12 1.92 22.24
CA PHE A 178 17.85 2.47 21.09
C PHE A 178 17.07 3.61 20.41
N ARG A 179 15.75 3.45 20.30
CA ARG A 179 14.82 4.47 19.80
C ARG A 179 14.83 5.71 20.69
N ASP A 180 14.65 5.49 21.99
CA ASP A 180 14.55 6.53 22.99
C ASP A 180 15.86 7.32 23.08
N PHE A 181 17.01 6.65 22.91
CA PHE A 181 18.31 7.31 22.78
C PHE A 181 18.38 8.21 21.56
N LEU A 182 17.92 7.73 20.40
CA LEU A 182 17.91 8.51 19.16
C LEU A 182 16.85 9.61 19.13
N GLY A 183 15.89 9.60 20.06
CA GLY A 183 14.83 10.61 20.11
C GLY A 183 13.80 10.50 18.99
N VAL A 184 13.66 9.33 18.38
CA VAL A 184 12.79 9.15 17.21
C VAL A 184 11.44 8.57 17.62
N SER A 185 10.36 9.07 17.00
CA SER A 185 9.01 8.55 17.26
C SER A 185 8.91 7.07 16.87
N GLU A 186 8.08 6.30 17.59
CA GLU A 186 7.86 4.87 17.29
C GLU A 186 7.45 4.62 15.84
N LYS A 187 6.71 5.55 15.24
CA LYS A 187 6.21 5.51 13.86
C LYS A 187 7.29 5.69 12.79
N ARG A 188 8.44 6.26 13.16
CA ARG A 188 9.60 6.46 12.26
C ARG A 188 10.75 5.54 12.62
N PHE A 189 10.54 4.61 13.56
CA PHE A 189 11.59 3.69 14.01
C PHE A 189 11.57 2.40 13.22
N ASN A 190 12.66 2.10 12.51
CA ASN A 190 12.77 0.84 11.79
C ASN A 190 13.03 -0.32 12.76
N TYR A 191 11.96 -0.93 13.25
CA TYR A 191 12.02 -2.28 13.79
C TYR A 191 12.07 -3.23 12.61
N ARG A 192 13.13 -4.03 12.48
CA ARG A 192 13.07 -5.20 11.59
C ARG A 192 11.97 -6.10 12.16
N ARG A 193 10.77 -6.06 11.57
CA ARG A 193 9.62 -6.83 12.04
C ARG A 193 10.08 -8.30 12.11
N LYS A 194 10.08 -8.85 13.32
CA LYS A 194 10.51 -10.22 13.62
C LYS A 194 9.87 -11.24 12.70
N ASN A 195 10.49 -12.43 12.65
CA ASN A 195 9.87 -13.64 12.13
C ASN A 195 8.41 -13.79 12.60
N ILE A 196 7.53 -14.09 11.66
CA ILE A 196 6.12 -14.41 11.84
C ILE A 196 6.03 -15.77 12.50
N GLN A 197 5.31 -15.84 13.62
CA GLN A 197 5.15 -17.06 14.40
C GLN A 197 3.69 -17.49 14.35
N ILE A 198 3.43 -18.63 13.72
CA ILE A 198 2.09 -19.22 13.65
C ILE A 198 2.02 -20.31 14.71
N ILE A 199 1.28 -20.06 15.79
CA ILE A 199 1.11 -20.99 16.90
C ILE A 199 -0.19 -21.76 16.68
N CYS A 200 -0.10 -23.08 16.57
CA CYS A 200 -1.20 -23.95 16.23
C CYS A 200 -1.31 -25.17 17.16
N HIS A 201 -2.40 -25.91 17.06
CA HIS A 201 -2.53 -27.23 17.69
C HIS A 201 -2.52 -28.37 16.65
N TYR A 202 -1.70 -29.38 16.89
CA TYR A 202 -1.67 -30.66 16.17
C TYR A 202 -2.78 -31.57 16.72
N GLU A 203 -3.79 -31.91 15.91
CA GLU A 203 -4.97 -32.76 16.27
C GLU A 203 -6.11 -32.09 17.09
N GLY A 204 -6.51 -30.86 16.74
CA GLY A 204 -7.68 -30.21 17.37
C GLY A 204 -7.30 -29.33 18.58
N LYS A 205 -8.27 -28.67 19.22
CA LYS A 205 -8.03 -27.63 20.24
C LYS A 205 -7.32 -28.11 21.52
N ASN A 206 -7.28 -29.41 21.77
CA ASN A 206 -6.59 -30.02 22.93
C ASN A 206 -5.29 -30.74 22.53
N GLY A 207 -4.84 -30.52 21.30
CA GLY A 207 -3.66 -31.14 20.71
C GLY A 207 -2.34 -30.51 21.13
N ILE A 208 -1.23 -31.10 20.68
CA ILE A 208 0.13 -30.59 20.96
C ILE A 208 0.29 -29.23 20.30
N GLU A 209 0.69 -28.22 21.07
CA GLU A 209 1.01 -26.90 20.55
C GLU A 209 2.28 -26.99 19.70
N CYS A 210 2.18 -26.57 18.44
CA CYS A 210 3.30 -26.46 17.52
C CYS A 210 3.45 -25.00 17.06
N LYS A 211 4.67 -24.63 16.72
CA LYS A 211 5.03 -23.29 16.28
C LYS A 211 5.76 -23.37 14.95
N PHE A 212 5.27 -22.62 13.98
CA PHE A 212 5.95 -22.40 12.71
C PHE A 212 6.52 -20.98 12.71
N GLU A 213 7.76 -20.82 12.26
CA GLU A 213 8.42 -19.52 12.16
C GLU A 213 8.82 -19.26 10.72
N PHE A 214 8.50 -18.06 10.21
CA PHE A 214 8.84 -17.61 8.86
C PHE A 214 9.45 -16.20 8.95
N SER A 215 10.43 -15.87 8.12
CA SER A 215 10.74 -14.46 7.86
C SER A 215 9.61 -13.78 7.07
N ASN A 216 9.62 -12.46 6.96
CA ASN A 216 8.66 -11.74 6.10
C ASN A 216 8.81 -12.22 4.64
N ASP A 217 10.04 -12.26 4.11
CA ASP A 217 10.31 -12.69 2.74
C ASP A 217 9.82 -14.12 2.47
N GLN A 218 10.03 -15.04 3.43
CA GLN A 218 9.52 -16.41 3.33
C GLN A 218 8.00 -16.45 3.34
N MET A 219 7.35 -15.58 4.11
CA MET A 219 5.90 -15.52 4.17
C MET A 219 5.33 -14.96 2.87
N GLU A 220 5.93 -13.90 2.33
CA GLU A 220 5.57 -13.32 1.04
C GLU A 220 5.73 -14.33 -0.09
N GLU A 221 6.92 -14.93 -0.22
CA GLU A 221 7.22 -15.94 -1.24
C GLU A 221 6.26 -17.14 -1.13
N ARG A 222 6.11 -17.71 0.07
CA ARG A 222 5.42 -18.99 0.23
C ARG A 222 3.90 -18.88 0.29
N TRP A 223 3.35 -17.76 0.77
CA TRP A 223 1.91 -17.54 0.84
C TRP A 223 1.41 -16.73 -0.35
N LEU A 224 1.95 -15.53 -0.59
CA LEU A 224 1.40 -14.62 -1.59
C LEU A 224 1.78 -15.04 -3.01
N GLN A 225 3.01 -15.50 -3.23
CA GLN A 225 3.51 -15.81 -4.57
C GLN A 225 3.31 -17.30 -4.96
N GLN A 226 3.69 -18.22 -4.08
CA GLN A 226 3.66 -19.67 -4.38
C GLN A 226 2.36 -20.38 -3.96
N GLY A 227 1.57 -19.80 -3.05
CA GLY A 227 0.38 -20.46 -2.49
C GLY A 227 0.68 -21.77 -1.75
N SER A 228 1.93 -21.99 -1.33
CA SER A 228 2.37 -23.19 -0.61
C SER A 228 1.94 -23.19 0.88
N LEU A 229 1.50 -22.03 1.36
CA LEU A 229 0.89 -21.81 2.66
C LEU A 229 -0.54 -21.31 2.46
N GLU A 230 -1.49 -21.95 3.13
CA GLU A 230 -2.91 -21.58 3.04
C GLU A 230 -3.46 -21.24 4.43
N PHE A 231 -4.21 -20.13 4.51
CA PHE A 231 -5.00 -19.74 5.68
C PHE A 231 -6.47 -19.86 5.32
N SER A 232 -7.23 -20.71 6.02
CA SER A 232 -8.68 -20.83 5.79
C SER A 232 -9.41 -21.24 7.06
N ASN A 233 -10.53 -20.57 7.35
CA ASN A 233 -11.42 -20.93 8.48
C ASN A 233 -10.71 -21.11 9.84
N GLY A 234 -9.74 -20.24 10.14
CA GLY A 234 -8.97 -20.33 11.39
C GLY A 234 -7.90 -21.44 11.39
N ARG A 235 -7.57 -21.99 10.22
CA ARG A 235 -6.60 -23.08 10.05
C ARG A 235 -5.45 -22.64 9.16
N PHE A 236 -4.27 -23.15 9.48
CA PHE A 236 -3.03 -22.99 8.73
C PHE A 236 -2.69 -24.32 8.08
N LYS A 237 -2.50 -24.34 6.76
CA LYS A 237 -2.17 -25.54 6.01
C LYS A 237 -0.86 -25.36 5.26
N LEU A 238 -0.01 -26.37 5.37
CA LEU A 238 1.26 -26.48 4.66
C LEU A 238 1.07 -27.24 3.34
N SER A 239 2.03 -27.10 2.43
CA SER A 239 2.05 -27.78 1.12
C SER A 239 1.97 -29.30 1.19
N ASN A 240 2.34 -29.91 2.32
CA ASN A 240 2.19 -31.35 2.56
C ASN A 240 0.74 -31.80 2.86
N GLY A 241 -0.23 -30.88 2.85
CA GLY A 241 -1.65 -31.15 3.05
C GLY A 241 -2.11 -31.18 4.50
N HIS A 242 -1.21 -31.08 5.48
CA HIS A 242 -1.58 -31.05 6.89
C HIS A 242 -2.13 -29.68 7.29
N SER A 243 -3.29 -29.70 7.97
CA SER A 243 -4.00 -28.49 8.39
C SER A 243 -4.10 -28.42 9.91
N HIS A 244 -3.62 -27.32 10.48
CA HIS A 244 -3.50 -27.06 11.91
C HIS A 244 -4.47 -25.95 12.33
N ASN A 245 -5.09 -26.06 13.50
CA ASN A 245 -5.94 -24.97 14.01
C ASN A 245 -5.05 -23.89 14.59
N ILE A 246 -5.21 -22.65 14.11
CA ILE A 246 -4.46 -21.50 14.58
C ILE A 246 -5.00 -21.09 15.95
N LYS A 247 -4.09 -20.95 16.91
CA LYS A 247 -4.37 -20.39 18.22
C LYS A 247 -4.12 -18.89 18.23
N GLU A 248 -2.96 -18.48 17.73
CA GLU A 248 -2.55 -17.09 17.58
C GLU A 248 -1.47 -17.00 16.49
N ILE A 249 -1.40 -15.85 15.82
CA ILE A 249 -0.28 -15.47 14.97
C ILE A 249 0.43 -14.31 15.67
N ARG A 250 1.76 -14.33 15.75
CA ARG A 250 2.55 -13.22 16.28
C ARG A 250 3.45 -12.68 15.20
N TRP A 251 3.49 -11.36 15.08
CA TRP A 251 4.35 -10.66 14.14
C TRP A 251 4.90 -9.41 14.81
N GLY A 252 6.22 -9.34 14.98
CA GLY A 252 6.83 -8.30 15.82
C GLY A 252 6.34 -8.35 17.27
N ARG A 253 5.70 -7.28 17.73
CA ARG A 253 5.07 -7.16 19.06
C ARG A 253 3.58 -7.47 19.05
N ASP A 254 2.98 -7.55 17.86
CA ASP A 254 1.56 -7.73 17.69
C ASP A 254 1.19 -9.21 17.77
N SER A 255 0.02 -9.46 18.34
CA SER A 255 -0.58 -10.80 18.42
C SER A 255 -1.98 -10.74 17.85
N TYR A 256 -2.25 -11.65 16.92
CA TYR A 256 -3.48 -11.75 16.16
C TYR A 256 -4.19 -13.04 16.55
N GLU A 257 -5.35 -12.92 17.19
CA GLU A 257 -6.23 -14.05 17.45
C GLU A 257 -6.99 -14.48 16.18
N ARG A 258 -7.24 -13.53 15.28
CA ARG A 258 -7.91 -13.77 13.99
C ARG A 258 -6.88 -13.76 12.87
N PRO A 259 -6.69 -14.87 12.15
CA PRO A 259 -5.76 -14.93 11.03
C PRO A 259 -6.04 -13.87 9.97
N GLN A 260 -7.31 -13.55 9.72
CA GLN A 260 -7.72 -12.55 8.74
C GLN A 260 -7.10 -11.18 9.04
N SER A 261 -7.05 -10.76 10.30
CA SER A 261 -6.46 -9.48 10.69
C SER A 261 -4.95 -9.44 10.42
N PHE A 262 -4.25 -10.53 10.71
CA PHE A 262 -2.84 -10.68 10.33
C PHE A 262 -2.67 -10.65 8.80
N MET A 263 -3.52 -11.39 8.08
CA MET A 263 -3.44 -11.47 6.63
C MET A 263 -3.61 -10.11 5.96
N SER A 264 -4.60 -9.33 6.42
CA SER A 264 -4.82 -7.96 5.94
C SER A 264 -3.60 -7.07 6.16
N GLU A 265 -3.07 -7.03 7.40
CA GLU A 265 -1.94 -6.16 7.73
C GLU A 265 -0.63 -6.61 7.06
N PHE A 266 -0.41 -7.92 6.94
CA PHE A 266 0.78 -8.45 6.26
C PHE A 266 0.77 -8.13 4.76
N LYS A 267 -0.41 -8.15 4.13
CA LYS A 267 -0.55 -7.71 2.73
C LYS A 267 -0.28 -6.22 2.56
N GLU A 268 -0.83 -5.37 3.42
CA GLU A 268 -0.55 -3.93 3.39
C GLU A 268 0.96 -3.66 3.42
N TYR A 269 1.66 -4.34 4.33
CA TYR A 269 3.13 -4.31 4.41
C TYR A 269 3.81 -4.84 3.15
N SER A 270 3.37 -5.99 2.62
CA SER A 270 4.01 -6.63 1.46
C SER A 270 3.81 -5.84 0.17
N TYR A 271 2.70 -5.11 0.04
CA TYR A 271 2.45 -4.20 -1.08
C TYR A 271 3.07 -2.81 -0.88
N GLU A 272 3.83 -2.61 0.20
CA GLU A 272 4.47 -1.33 0.55
C GLU A 272 3.46 -0.18 0.74
N LEU A 273 2.20 -0.51 1.07
CA LEU A 273 1.12 0.46 1.29
C LEU A 273 0.97 0.85 2.77
N ASP A 274 1.98 0.56 3.59
CA ASP A 274 1.98 0.91 5.00
C ASP A 274 1.75 2.43 5.20
N GLY A 275 0.74 2.73 6.02
CA GLY A 275 0.43 4.10 6.41
C GLY A 275 -0.38 4.90 5.38
N GLN A 276 -0.80 4.30 4.25
CA GLN A 276 -1.76 4.95 3.34
C GLN A 276 -3.04 5.32 4.09
N ALA A 277 -3.60 4.39 4.88
CA ALA A 277 -4.78 4.66 5.69
C ALA A 277 -4.57 5.82 6.67
N ARG A 278 -3.37 5.97 7.23
CA ARG A 278 -3.04 7.09 8.12
C ARG A 278 -2.97 8.41 7.36
N ARG A 279 -2.20 8.48 6.26
CA ARG A 279 -2.09 9.69 5.41
C ARG A 279 -3.46 10.16 4.95
N TYR A 280 -4.28 9.21 4.49
CA TYR A 280 -5.67 9.43 4.14
C TYR A 280 -6.49 9.95 5.31
N ASN A 281 -6.43 9.32 6.49
CA ASN A 281 -7.16 9.78 7.67
C ASN A 281 -6.69 11.15 8.20
N ASP A 282 -5.42 11.49 8.03
CA ASP A 282 -4.89 12.81 8.37
C ASP A 282 -5.49 13.90 7.45
N LEU A 283 -5.72 13.59 6.17
CA LEU A 283 -6.51 14.43 5.24
C LEU A 283 -8.01 14.43 5.61
N LYS A 284 -8.53 13.30 6.08
CA LYS A 284 -9.95 13.06 6.41
C LYS A 284 -10.44 13.69 7.71
N ARG A 285 -9.58 14.39 8.46
CA ARG A 285 -10.02 15.24 9.57
C ARG A 285 -10.79 16.42 9.00
N LEU A 286 -11.98 16.15 8.47
CA LEU A 286 -12.95 17.01 7.80
C LEU A 286 -14.27 16.92 8.60
N PRO A 287 -15.14 17.94 8.56
CA PRO A 287 -16.04 18.28 9.68
C PRO A 287 -17.13 17.23 10.03
N GLY A 288 -17.27 16.94 11.34
CA GLY A 288 -18.41 16.26 12.01
C GLY A 288 -18.15 14.79 12.44
N ASN A 289 -18.26 14.36 13.71
CA ASN A 289 -19.15 14.80 14.81
C ASN A 289 -18.49 15.14 16.15
N ASP A 290 -17.15 15.06 16.34
CA ASP A 290 -16.54 15.44 17.65
C ASP A 290 -15.11 16.01 17.55
N PHE A 291 -14.57 16.22 16.34
CA PHE A 291 -13.22 16.77 16.16
C PHE A 291 -13.23 17.91 15.12
N PRO A 292 -12.59 19.06 15.42
CA PRO A 292 -12.43 20.14 14.45
C PRO A 292 -11.58 19.64 13.27
N SER A 293 -11.98 20.02 12.06
CA SER A 293 -11.24 19.69 10.84
C SER A 293 -9.84 20.31 10.85
N ALA A 294 -8.88 19.65 10.20
CA ALA A 294 -7.57 20.23 9.92
C ALA A 294 -7.63 21.33 8.83
N TYR A 295 -8.65 21.33 7.97
CA TYR A 295 -8.79 22.25 6.83
C TYR A 295 -10.18 22.90 6.82
N SER A 296 -10.28 24.19 6.48
CA SER A 296 -11.58 24.87 6.33
C SER A 296 -12.30 24.43 5.06
N ASP A 297 -13.63 24.63 5.00
CA ASP A 297 -14.46 24.40 3.78
C ASP A 297 -13.98 25.17 2.53
N ALA A 298 -13.09 26.15 2.71
CA ALA A 298 -12.46 26.93 1.65
C ALA A 298 -11.24 26.24 0.99
N VAL A 299 -10.87 25.04 1.43
CA VAL A 299 -9.74 24.27 0.89
C VAL A 299 -10.24 23.22 -0.09
N THR A 300 -9.65 23.17 -1.28
CA THR A 300 -9.90 22.12 -2.29
C THR A 300 -8.80 21.08 -2.21
N LEU A 301 -9.18 19.82 -2.07
CA LEU A 301 -8.25 18.68 -2.10
C LEU A 301 -8.46 17.91 -3.40
N THR A 302 -7.39 17.72 -4.16
CA THR A 302 -7.42 16.98 -5.44
C THR A 302 -6.44 15.81 -5.42
N ASP A 303 -6.96 14.63 -5.71
CA ASP A 303 -6.27 13.35 -5.70
C ASP A 303 -5.63 13.05 -7.06
N TYR A 304 -4.30 13.00 -7.07
CA TYR A 304 -3.47 12.61 -8.21
C TYR A 304 -2.84 11.24 -7.96
N LYS A 305 -2.26 10.63 -9.01
CA LYS A 305 -1.69 9.28 -8.90
C LYS A 305 -0.65 9.16 -7.77
N SER A 306 0.27 10.12 -7.66
CA SER A 306 1.39 10.10 -6.69
C SER A 306 1.17 10.95 -5.44
N GLU A 307 0.18 11.85 -5.43
CA GLU A 307 0.06 12.89 -4.42
C GLU A 307 -1.37 13.42 -4.28
N VAL A 308 -1.63 14.15 -3.22
CA VAL A 308 -2.84 14.96 -3.04
C VAL A 308 -2.41 16.42 -3.00
N ILE A 309 -3.00 17.24 -3.87
CA ILE A 309 -2.77 18.69 -3.90
C ILE A 309 -3.84 19.36 -3.04
N ILE A 310 -3.41 20.25 -2.15
CA ILE A 310 -4.24 20.99 -1.21
C ILE A 310 -4.17 22.48 -1.57
N GLU A 311 -5.25 23.01 -2.11
CA GLU A 311 -5.35 24.41 -2.58
C GLU A 311 -6.23 25.23 -1.62
N GLY A 312 -5.66 26.26 -1.01
CA GLY A 312 -6.40 27.24 -0.19
C GLY A 312 -6.71 28.54 -0.96
N GLU A 313 -7.51 29.43 -0.35
CA GLU A 313 -7.94 30.69 -1.01
C GLU A 313 -6.80 31.66 -1.35
N ASP A 314 -5.70 31.70 -0.59
CA ASP A 314 -4.66 32.75 -0.70
C ASP A 314 -3.21 32.23 -0.54
N GLY A 315 -2.89 31.02 -1.00
CA GLY A 315 -1.56 30.41 -0.83
C GLY A 315 -1.06 29.59 -2.00
N GLU A 316 0.23 29.27 -1.97
CA GLU A 316 0.82 28.25 -2.85
C GLU A 316 0.23 26.87 -2.48
N PRO A 317 -0.06 25.99 -3.46
CA PRO A 317 -0.58 24.66 -3.19
C PRO A 317 0.36 23.85 -2.29
N GLU A 318 -0.19 23.22 -1.26
CA GLU A 318 0.54 22.22 -0.48
C GLU A 318 0.43 20.86 -1.19
N VAL A 319 1.56 20.15 -1.28
CA VAL A 319 1.64 18.84 -1.93
C VAL A 319 1.87 17.78 -0.86
N GLN A 320 0.91 16.86 -0.72
CA GLN A 320 1.04 15.71 0.16
C GLN A 320 1.33 14.45 -0.65
N PRO A 321 2.58 13.95 -0.68
CA PRO A 321 2.92 12.74 -1.42
C PRO A 321 2.27 11.51 -0.78
N LYS A 322 1.82 10.57 -1.62
CA LYS A 322 1.34 9.25 -1.17
C LYS A 322 2.48 8.33 -0.73
N GLY A 323 3.73 8.67 -1.06
CA GLY A 323 4.89 7.82 -0.86
C GLY A 323 5.15 6.94 -2.08
N GLU A 324 6.04 5.96 -1.94
CA GLU A 324 6.30 4.97 -2.99
C GLU A 324 5.09 4.04 -3.08
N VAL A 325 4.42 4.06 -4.23
CA VAL A 325 3.29 3.18 -4.56
C VAL A 325 3.70 2.40 -5.81
N PRO A 326 3.65 1.06 -5.79
CA PRO A 326 3.98 0.26 -6.97
C PRO A 326 3.12 0.65 -8.18
N ASP A 327 3.73 0.68 -9.38
CA ASP A 327 3.08 1.21 -10.60
C ASP A 327 1.76 0.51 -10.98
N HIS A 328 1.63 -0.77 -10.62
CA HIS A 328 0.47 -1.61 -10.88
C HIS A 328 -0.65 -1.45 -9.83
N ILE A 329 -0.47 -0.57 -8.83
CA ILE A 329 -1.46 -0.32 -7.78
C ILE A 329 -1.94 1.12 -7.88
N HIS A 330 -3.24 1.29 -8.12
CA HIS A 330 -3.92 2.58 -8.02
C HIS A 330 -4.43 2.76 -6.59
N VAL A 331 -3.84 3.72 -5.88
CA VAL A 331 -4.30 4.12 -4.54
C VAL A 331 -5.19 5.36 -4.68
N MET A 332 -6.50 5.18 -4.56
CA MET A 332 -7.49 6.24 -4.72
C MET A 332 -7.88 6.80 -3.35
N TYR A 333 -7.63 8.09 -3.11
CA TYR A 333 -8.08 8.81 -1.90
C TYR A 333 -9.41 9.53 -2.13
N ALA A 334 -9.82 9.68 -3.40
CA ALA A 334 -11.03 10.40 -3.79
C ALA A 334 -12.29 9.95 -3.04
N ASN A 335 -13.05 10.92 -2.55
CA ASN A 335 -14.32 10.74 -1.83
C ASN A 335 -15.11 12.06 -1.84
N ASN A 336 -16.18 12.17 -1.05
CA ASN A 336 -17.00 13.40 -0.99
C ASN A 336 -16.24 14.70 -0.67
N SER A 337 -15.05 14.62 -0.09
CA SER A 337 -14.27 15.78 0.32
C SER A 337 -12.87 15.84 -0.31
N ILE A 338 -12.49 14.85 -1.11
CA ILE A 338 -11.25 14.83 -1.86
C ILE A 338 -11.65 14.53 -3.29
N ALA A 339 -11.53 15.51 -4.18
CA ALA A 339 -11.85 15.34 -5.58
C ALA A 339 -10.81 14.44 -6.26
N LEU A 340 -11.18 13.72 -7.30
CA LEU A 340 -10.28 12.94 -8.15
C LEU A 340 -9.82 13.82 -9.32
N SER A 341 -8.53 13.80 -9.65
CA SER A 341 -8.06 14.45 -10.87
C SER A 341 -8.53 13.69 -12.12
N ALA A 342 -8.87 14.42 -13.18
CA ALA A 342 -9.36 13.84 -14.42
C ALA A 342 -8.34 12.91 -15.09
N ASP A 343 -7.05 13.26 -15.04
CA ASP A 343 -5.98 12.44 -15.62
C ASP A 343 -5.84 11.11 -14.88
N PHE A 344 -5.85 11.14 -13.54
CA PHE A 344 -5.77 9.92 -12.74
C PHE A 344 -7.02 9.04 -12.89
N ALA A 345 -8.21 9.66 -12.92
CA ALA A 345 -9.45 8.96 -13.25
C ALA A 345 -9.39 8.29 -14.64
N GLY A 346 -8.80 8.98 -15.62
CA GLY A 346 -8.62 8.48 -16.98
C GLY A 346 -7.63 7.32 -17.07
N ASP A 347 -6.60 7.29 -16.22
CA ASP A 347 -5.65 6.18 -16.13
C ASP A 347 -6.29 4.93 -15.52
N ILE A 348 -6.98 5.06 -14.37
CA ILE A 348 -7.69 3.93 -13.74
C ILE A 348 -8.73 3.34 -14.70
N PHE A 349 -9.52 4.20 -15.36
CA PHE A 349 -10.55 3.74 -16.28
C PHE A 349 -9.96 3.08 -17.52
N ARG A 350 -8.81 3.57 -18.01
CA ARG A 350 -8.10 2.96 -19.14
C ARG A 350 -7.61 1.55 -18.79
N ASP A 351 -6.98 1.39 -17.64
CA ASP A 351 -6.48 0.09 -17.20
C ASP A 351 -7.64 -0.91 -17.02
N LEU A 352 -8.81 -0.46 -16.56
CA LEU A 352 -10.03 -1.27 -16.50
C LEU A 352 -10.50 -1.73 -17.89
N ILE A 353 -10.67 -0.81 -18.85
CA ILE A 353 -11.22 -1.16 -20.18
C ILE A 353 -10.23 -1.90 -21.08
N ASP A 354 -8.93 -1.71 -20.85
CA ASP A 354 -7.86 -2.41 -21.53
C ASP A 354 -7.51 -3.72 -20.83
N THR A 355 -8.19 -4.04 -19.71
CA THR A 355 -8.00 -5.26 -18.90
C THR A 355 -6.54 -5.48 -18.52
N ALA A 356 -5.85 -4.39 -18.17
CA ALA A 356 -4.48 -4.44 -17.71
C ALA A 356 -4.38 -5.18 -16.37
N ASP A 357 -3.19 -5.68 -16.05
CA ASP A 357 -2.91 -6.24 -14.73
C ASP A 357 -2.70 -5.09 -13.73
N PHE A 358 -3.74 -4.76 -12.96
CA PHE A 358 -3.67 -3.72 -11.94
C PHE A 358 -4.51 -4.03 -10.71
N SER A 359 -4.15 -3.35 -9.62
CA SER A 359 -4.86 -3.39 -8.36
C SER A 359 -5.47 -2.04 -8.03
N LEU A 360 -6.67 -2.04 -7.47
CA LEU A 360 -7.32 -0.83 -6.95
C LEU A 360 -7.44 -0.94 -5.43
N TYR A 361 -6.95 0.08 -4.74
CA TYR A 361 -6.99 0.20 -3.29
C TYR A 361 -7.54 1.56 -2.89
N HIS A 362 -8.40 1.57 -1.88
CA HIS A 362 -8.94 2.76 -1.27
C HIS A 362 -8.66 2.76 0.25
N PRO A 363 -7.90 3.73 0.79
CA PRO A 363 -7.42 3.67 2.18
C PRO A 363 -8.47 3.89 3.26
N SER A 364 -9.75 4.05 2.90
CA SER A 364 -10.84 4.05 3.90
C SER A 364 -11.15 2.69 4.49
N GLU A 365 -10.61 1.62 3.90
CA GLU A 365 -10.84 0.24 4.32
C GLU A 365 -9.51 -0.47 4.54
N SER A 366 -9.54 -1.48 5.42
CA SER A 366 -8.43 -2.43 5.56
C SER A 366 -8.30 -3.29 4.30
N PHE A 367 -7.12 -3.86 4.09
CA PHE A 367 -6.94 -4.89 3.08
C PHE A 367 -7.85 -6.09 3.31
N ALA A 368 -8.32 -6.68 2.22
CA ALA A 368 -9.06 -7.94 2.25
C ALA A 368 -8.16 -9.11 2.61
N SER A 369 -8.68 -10.02 3.45
CA SER A 369 -7.95 -11.24 3.78
C SER A 369 -7.85 -12.15 2.55
N GLU A 370 -8.93 -12.29 1.78
CA GLU A 370 -8.96 -12.84 0.43
C GLU A 370 -9.54 -11.80 -0.53
N GLU A 371 -8.70 -11.21 -1.37
CA GLU A 371 -9.08 -10.14 -2.30
C GLU A 371 -10.06 -10.65 -3.35
N PHE A 372 -11.04 -9.83 -3.72
CA PHE A 372 -11.86 -10.07 -4.90
C PHE A 372 -11.05 -9.77 -6.16
N LYS A 373 -10.83 -10.81 -6.98
CA LYS A 373 -10.02 -10.76 -8.20
C LYS A 373 -10.83 -11.17 -9.42
N LEU A 374 -10.66 -10.43 -10.51
CA LEU A 374 -11.26 -10.68 -11.82
C LEU A 374 -10.20 -10.53 -12.90
N ASN A 375 -9.66 -11.66 -13.38
CA ASN A 375 -8.52 -11.69 -14.32
C ASN A 375 -7.43 -10.67 -13.89
N GLY A 376 -7.11 -9.67 -14.73
CA GLY A 376 -6.11 -8.65 -14.45
C GLY A 376 -6.46 -7.64 -13.36
N LEU A 377 -7.70 -7.58 -12.87
CA LEU A 377 -8.13 -6.65 -11.83
C LEU A 377 -8.12 -7.30 -10.44
N SER A 378 -7.44 -6.68 -9.48
CA SER A 378 -7.53 -7.01 -8.04
C SER A 378 -8.10 -5.85 -7.22
N LEU A 379 -9.19 -6.08 -6.48
CA LEU A 379 -9.78 -5.08 -5.57
C LEU A 379 -9.27 -5.34 -4.15
N LEU A 380 -8.27 -4.59 -3.70
CA LEU A 380 -7.45 -4.94 -2.54
C LEU A 380 -8.20 -4.84 -1.20
N ASN A 381 -9.31 -4.10 -1.15
CA ASN A 381 -10.12 -3.91 0.05
C ASN A 381 -11.37 -4.78 0.12
N ILE A 382 -11.78 -5.40 -1.00
CA ILE A 382 -13.05 -6.14 -1.04
C ILE A 382 -12.75 -7.60 -0.76
N ASP A 383 -13.24 -8.09 0.38
CA ASP A 383 -13.12 -9.51 0.69
C ASP A 383 -14.10 -10.31 -0.18
N LYS A 384 -13.58 -11.32 -0.86
CA LYS A 384 -14.34 -12.18 -1.77
C LYS A 384 -15.50 -12.88 -1.06
N ALA A 385 -15.40 -13.12 0.25
CA ALA A 385 -16.49 -13.73 1.02
C ALA A 385 -17.62 -12.74 1.35
N GLU A 386 -17.39 -11.43 1.24
CA GLU A 386 -18.36 -10.39 1.58
C GLU A 386 -19.22 -9.96 0.39
N ILE A 387 -18.78 -10.22 -0.84
CA ILE A 387 -19.59 -9.97 -2.03
C ILE A 387 -20.65 -11.07 -2.18
N ALA A 388 -21.91 -10.65 -2.41
CA ALA A 388 -23.00 -11.58 -2.68
C ALA A 388 -22.67 -12.42 -3.94
N PRO A 389 -22.90 -13.75 -3.95
CA PRO A 389 -22.57 -14.62 -5.08
C PRO A 389 -23.12 -14.13 -6.42
N GLU A 390 -24.34 -13.62 -6.41
CA GLU A 390 -25.06 -13.04 -7.55
C GLU A 390 -24.31 -11.82 -8.10
N ARG A 391 -23.95 -10.88 -7.23
CA ARG A 391 -23.20 -9.68 -7.59
C ARG A 391 -21.80 -10.03 -8.10
N ALA A 392 -21.14 -11.01 -7.48
CA ALA A 392 -19.83 -11.50 -7.91
C ALA A 392 -19.89 -12.13 -9.32
N SER A 393 -20.94 -12.92 -9.60
CA SER A 393 -21.20 -13.51 -10.92
C SER A 393 -21.35 -12.41 -11.97
N LEU A 394 -22.20 -11.41 -11.72
CA LEU A 394 -22.44 -10.32 -12.65
C LEU A 394 -21.18 -9.50 -12.97
N LEU A 395 -20.38 -9.18 -11.95
CA LEU A 395 -19.10 -8.49 -12.13
C LEU A 395 -18.13 -9.34 -12.96
N ALA A 396 -18.06 -10.65 -12.69
CA ALA A 396 -17.20 -11.56 -13.44
C ALA A 396 -17.64 -11.71 -14.91
N THR A 397 -18.94 -11.87 -15.17
CA THR A 397 -19.49 -11.94 -16.53
C THR A 397 -19.21 -10.64 -17.28
N THR A 398 -19.51 -9.48 -16.67
CA THR A 398 -19.26 -8.17 -17.28
C THR A 398 -17.77 -7.97 -17.59
N HIS A 399 -16.88 -8.34 -16.67
CA HIS A 399 -15.43 -8.26 -16.88
C HIS A 399 -14.92 -9.23 -17.95
N ASN A 400 -15.47 -10.43 -18.04
CA ASN A 400 -15.14 -11.36 -19.12
C ASN A 400 -15.59 -10.82 -20.49
N HIS A 401 -16.74 -10.14 -20.56
CA HIS A 401 -17.17 -9.47 -21.79
C HIS A 401 -16.28 -8.27 -22.15
N LEU A 402 -15.75 -7.53 -21.15
CA LEU A 402 -14.74 -6.48 -21.37
C LEU A 402 -13.49 -7.02 -22.07
N ASP A 403 -12.93 -8.10 -21.54
CA ASP A 403 -11.71 -8.75 -22.03
C ASP A 403 -11.87 -9.26 -23.48
N ASN A 404 -13.03 -9.87 -23.77
CA ASN A 404 -13.31 -10.46 -25.08
C ASN A 404 -13.85 -9.48 -26.12
N ALA A 405 -14.32 -8.29 -25.71
CA ALA A 405 -14.85 -7.30 -26.63
C ALA A 405 -13.74 -6.75 -27.55
N THR A 406 -14.03 -6.58 -28.84
CA THR A 406 -13.07 -6.04 -29.82
C THR A 406 -13.20 -4.53 -30.03
N GLY A 407 -14.36 -3.94 -29.71
CA GLY A 407 -14.64 -2.53 -29.89
C GLY A 407 -14.31 -1.68 -28.66
N GLN A 408 -13.59 -0.57 -28.83
CA GLN A 408 -13.28 0.34 -27.72
C GLN A 408 -14.54 0.96 -27.12
N THR A 409 -15.55 1.26 -27.93
CA THR A 409 -16.82 1.87 -27.47
C THR A 409 -17.62 0.92 -26.58
N VAL A 410 -17.75 -0.36 -26.96
CA VAL A 410 -18.41 -1.36 -26.09
C VAL A 410 -17.64 -1.59 -24.80
N ARG A 411 -16.29 -1.63 -24.86
CA ARG A 411 -15.46 -1.74 -23.66
C ARG A 411 -15.69 -0.58 -22.71
N ARG A 412 -15.78 0.65 -23.23
CA ARG A 412 -16.13 1.82 -22.42
C ARG A 412 -17.52 1.69 -21.79
N CYS A 413 -18.55 1.31 -22.55
CA CYS A 413 -19.89 1.06 -22.00
C CYS A 413 -19.86 0.03 -20.87
N LEU A 414 -19.20 -1.11 -21.08
CA LEU A 414 -19.12 -2.18 -20.10
C LEU A 414 -18.29 -1.78 -18.87
N GLY A 415 -17.23 -0.98 -19.04
CA GLY A 415 -16.42 -0.46 -17.94
C GLY A 415 -17.24 0.46 -17.02
N PHE A 416 -18.09 1.30 -17.61
CA PHE A 416 -19.06 2.08 -16.86
C PHE A 416 -20.04 1.21 -16.08
N VAL A 417 -20.67 0.24 -16.75
CA VAL A 417 -21.62 -0.69 -16.13
C VAL A 417 -20.95 -1.44 -14.98
N PHE A 418 -19.71 -1.92 -15.17
CA PHE A 418 -18.91 -2.56 -14.15
C PHE A 418 -18.71 -1.67 -12.91
N LEU A 419 -18.31 -0.41 -13.09
CA LEU A 419 -18.12 0.53 -11.98
C LEU A 419 -19.43 0.85 -11.25
N HIS A 420 -20.56 0.93 -11.96
CA HIS A 420 -21.87 1.11 -11.35
C HIS A 420 -22.28 -0.10 -10.49
N ILE A 421 -22.16 -1.32 -11.03
CA ILE A 421 -22.43 -2.57 -10.30
C ILE A 421 -21.54 -2.64 -9.05
N LEU A 422 -20.27 -2.27 -9.19
CA LEU A 422 -19.32 -2.24 -8.10
C LEU A 422 -19.75 -1.24 -7.03
N ALA A 423 -20.03 0.03 -7.38
CA ALA A 423 -20.45 1.07 -6.43
C ALA A 423 -21.78 0.78 -5.69
N GLU A 424 -22.60 -0.12 -6.24
CA GLU A 424 -23.85 -0.60 -5.63
C GLU A 424 -23.68 -1.88 -4.81
N SER A 425 -22.45 -2.38 -4.64
CA SER A 425 -22.17 -3.52 -3.78
C SER A 425 -22.11 -3.09 -2.30
N ASP A 426 -22.82 -3.83 -1.44
CA ASP A 426 -22.94 -3.51 -0.02
C ASP A 426 -21.64 -3.68 0.78
N CYS A 427 -20.68 -4.44 0.23
CA CYS A 427 -19.37 -4.66 0.83
C CYS A 427 -18.38 -3.50 0.63
N ILE A 428 -18.77 -2.42 -0.08
CA ILE A 428 -17.90 -1.28 -0.32
C ILE A 428 -18.22 -0.15 0.67
N SER A 429 -17.19 0.36 1.34
CA SER A 429 -17.32 1.53 2.21
C SER A 429 -17.86 2.75 1.48
N ILE A 430 -18.53 3.62 2.23
CA ILE A 430 -19.02 4.90 1.73
C ILE A 430 -17.88 5.72 1.07
N GLY A 431 -16.67 5.67 1.64
CA GLY A 431 -15.50 6.36 1.08
C GLY A 431 -15.17 5.87 -0.33
N PHE A 432 -14.94 4.57 -0.46
CA PHE A 432 -14.57 3.96 -1.73
C PHE A 432 -15.71 4.08 -2.76
N LYS A 433 -16.97 3.89 -2.35
CA LYS A 433 -18.16 4.12 -3.19
C LYS A 433 -18.19 5.54 -3.78
N ASN A 434 -17.86 6.56 -3.00
CA ASN A 434 -17.84 7.93 -3.50
C ASN A 434 -16.68 8.17 -4.47
N GLY A 435 -15.50 7.61 -4.21
CA GLY A 435 -14.39 7.64 -5.17
C GLY A 435 -14.74 6.95 -6.50
N ILE A 436 -15.42 5.80 -6.47
CA ILE A 436 -15.90 5.13 -7.69
C ILE A 436 -16.93 6.01 -8.44
N LYS A 437 -17.84 6.66 -7.72
CA LYS A 437 -18.80 7.60 -8.35
C LYS A 437 -18.09 8.77 -9.01
N GLU A 438 -17.00 9.25 -8.42
CA GLU A 438 -16.21 10.32 -9.00
C GLU A 438 -15.42 9.86 -10.23
N LEU A 439 -14.85 8.65 -10.19
CA LEU A 439 -14.24 7.98 -11.33
C LEU A 439 -15.23 7.86 -12.51
N ILE A 440 -16.47 7.42 -12.23
CA ILE A 440 -17.57 7.41 -13.19
C ILE A 440 -17.82 8.83 -13.71
N ASN A 441 -17.86 9.82 -12.81
CA ASN A 441 -18.17 11.19 -13.15
C ASN A 441 -17.19 11.87 -14.09
N LEU A 442 -15.90 11.64 -13.88
CA LEU A 442 -14.83 12.26 -14.66
C LEU A 442 -14.61 11.59 -16.01
N ASN A 443 -15.00 10.32 -16.14
CA ASN A 443 -14.93 9.60 -17.40
C ASN A 443 -16.20 9.75 -18.24
N HIS A 444 -17.23 10.48 -17.76
CA HIS A 444 -18.49 10.68 -18.48
C HIS A 444 -18.24 11.16 -19.91
N GLY A 445 -18.92 10.55 -20.89
CA GLY A 445 -18.70 10.90 -22.29
C GLY A 445 -17.53 10.17 -22.96
N ALA A 446 -16.90 9.20 -22.30
CA ALA A 446 -15.93 8.32 -22.95
C ALA A 446 -16.49 7.66 -24.23
N THR A 447 -17.80 7.49 -24.34
CA THR A 447 -18.45 7.07 -25.60
C THR A 447 -19.00 8.26 -26.36
N ARG A 448 -18.72 8.34 -27.66
CA ARG A 448 -19.16 9.48 -28.49
C ARG A 448 -20.44 9.14 -29.23
N GLN A 449 -21.27 10.17 -29.43
CA GLN A 449 -22.42 10.06 -30.30
C GLN A 449 -21.96 9.60 -31.68
N HIS A 450 -22.70 8.64 -32.24
CA HIS A 450 -22.45 8.02 -33.53
C HIS A 450 -21.27 7.06 -33.61
N ASP A 451 -20.60 6.78 -32.49
CA ASP A 451 -19.71 5.63 -32.40
C ASP A 451 -20.49 4.34 -32.66
N VAL A 452 -19.80 3.35 -33.23
CA VAL A 452 -20.36 2.03 -33.47
C VAL A 452 -19.89 1.12 -32.34
N VAL A 453 -20.84 0.54 -31.61
CA VAL A 453 -20.56 -0.28 -30.43
C VAL A 453 -19.94 -1.62 -30.83
N THR A 454 -20.16 -2.09 -32.06
CA THR A 454 -19.45 -3.25 -32.62
C THR A 454 -19.16 -3.19 -34.12
N THR A 455 -17.92 -3.55 -34.48
CA THR A 455 -17.62 -4.16 -35.78
C THR A 455 -17.59 -5.67 -35.58
N LYS A 456 -18.50 -6.37 -36.27
CA LYS A 456 -18.67 -7.83 -36.36
C LYS A 456 -17.49 -8.70 -35.89
N GLU A 457 -17.90 -9.77 -35.20
CA GLU A 457 -17.18 -10.98 -34.78
C GLU A 457 -16.74 -11.01 -33.31
N LYS A 458 -17.50 -11.81 -32.53
CA LYS A 458 -17.26 -12.27 -31.14
C LYS A 458 -17.73 -11.39 -29.97
N GLU A 459 -18.86 -10.70 -30.07
CA GLU A 459 -19.69 -10.61 -28.86
C GLU A 459 -20.20 -12.02 -28.61
N GLY A 460 -19.65 -12.72 -27.62
CA GLY A 460 -20.16 -14.02 -27.21
C GLY A 460 -21.68 -13.96 -27.02
N ASP A 461 -22.39 -15.03 -27.38
CA ASP A 461 -23.83 -15.12 -27.14
C ASP A 461 -24.15 -14.62 -25.73
N GLY A 462 -25.03 -13.63 -25.62
CA GLY A 462 -25.97 -13.65 -24.51
C GLY A 462 -26.01 -12.49 -23.53
N LEU A 463 -24.95 -11.72 -23.27
CA LEU A 463 -25.04 -10.70 -22.22
C LEU A 463 -25.75 -9.42 -22.68
N ILE A 464 -25.38 -8.84 -23.82
CA ILE A 464 -25.87 -7.52 -24.24
C ILE A 464 -27.00 -7.65 -25.26
N GLU A 465 -28.08 -6.91 -25.02
CA GLU A 465 -29.17 -6.67 -25.95
C GLU A 465 -29.23 -5.18 -26.30
N TYR A 466 -29.19 -4.86 -27.60
CA TYR A 466 -29.28 -3.47 -28.07
C TYR A 466 -30.72 -3.14 -28.43
N LYS A 467 -31.15 -1.90 -28.14
CA LYS A 467 -32.49 -1.42 -28.47
C LYS A 467 -32.45 0.01 -28.99
N ASP A 468 -33.28 0.26 -30.01
CA ASP A 468 -33.44 1.59 -30.58
C ASP A 468 -34.02 2.60 -29.57
N LYS A 469 -33.71 3.89 -29.76
CA LYS A 469 -34.28 4.97 -28.94
C LYS A 469 -35.81 5.06 -29.00
N ASP A 470 -36.41 4.59 -30.09
CA ASP A 470 -37.84 4.64 -30.32
C ASP A 470 -38.59 3.61 -29.47
N ASP A 471 -37.91 2.55 -29.00
CA ASP A 471 -38.49 1.54 -28.12
C ASP A 471 -38.96 2.14 -26.78
N LEU A 472 -38.21 3.12 -26.26
CA LEU A 472 -38.56 3.86 -25.04
C LEU A 472 -39.53 5.03 -25.29
N SER A 473 -40.01 5.22 -26.52
CA SER A 473 -40.96 6.29 -26.87
C SER A 473 -42.43 5.82 -26.87
N LYS A 474 -42.69 4.56 -26.50
CA LYS A 474 -44.05 4.00 -26.39
C LYS A 474 -44.84 4.65 -25.24
N GLU A 475 -46.16 4.63 -25.37
CA GLU A 475 -47.10 5.22 -24.40
C GLU A 475 -46.91 4.64 -23.00
N ASP A 476 -46.67 3.33 -22.91
CA ASP A 476 -46.20 2.65 -21.71
C ASP A 476 -44.75 2.18 -21.89
N THR A 477 -43.83 2.98 -21.35
CA THR A 477 -42.39 2.68 -21.37
C THR A 477 -42.06 1.46 -20.51
N ALA A 478 -42.70 1.29 -19.35
CA ALA A 478 -42.35 0.22 -18.41
C ALA A 478 -42.77 -1.13 -18.97
N ALA A 479 -43.99 -1.24 -19.50
CA ALA A 479 -44.46 -2.46 -20.17
C ALA A 479 -43.54 -2.86 -21.34
N SER A 480 -43.04 -1.89 -22.12
CA SER A 480 -42.09 -2.16 -23.21
C SER A 480 -40.78 -2.78 -22.72
N ILE A 481 -40.23 -2.26 -21.62
CA ILE A 481 -39.00 -2.80 -21.01
C ILE A 481 -39.25 -4.23 -20.52
N VAL A 482 -40.39 -4.49 -19.87
CA VAL A 482 -40.74 -5.82 -19.37
C VAL A 482 -40.94 -6.82 -20.52
N GLU A 483 -41.58 -6.43 -21.62
CA GLU A 483 -41.70 -7.30 -22.81
C GLU A 483 -40.34 -7.68 -23.39
N ASN A 484 -39.38 -6.75 -23.40
CA ASN A 484 -38.02 -7.02 -23.84
C ASN A 484 -37.30 -7.99 -22.89
N ILE A 485 -37.46 -7.81 -21.58
CA ILE A 485 -36.93 -8.74 -20.58
C ILE A 485 -37.48 -10.14 -20.84
N GLU A 486 -38.81 -10.31 -20.85
CA GLU A 486 -39.47 -11.60 -21.06
C GLU A 486 -39.10 -12.29 -22.38
N LYS A 487 -38.74 -11.52 -23.42
CA LYS A 487 -38.35 -12.04 -24.72
C LYS A 487 -36.88 -12.45 -24.77
N GLU A 488 -35.99 -11.59 -24.28
CA GLU A 488 -34.55 -11.68 -24.53
C GLU A 488 -33.76 -12.30 -23.36
N SER A 489 -34.34 -12.45 -22.16
CA SER A 489 -33.70 -13.05 -20.98
C SER A 489 -34.04 -14.53 -20.74
N ARG A 490 -34.89 -15.16 -21.56
CA ARG A 490 -35.41 -16.54 -21.31
C ARG A 490 -34.35 -17.63 -21.07
N ASN A 491 -33.13 -17.42 -21.56
CA ASN A 491 -32.04 -18.39 -21.48
C ASN A 491 -30.79 -17.81 -20.79
N TYR A 492 -30.92 -16.66 -20.13
CA TYR A 492 -29.80 -15.92 -19.56
C TYR A 492 -30.15 -15.50 -18.13
N ASP A 493 -29.31 -15.90 -17.19
CA ASP A 493 -29.43 -15.49 -15.78
C ASP A 493 -29.10 -14.00 -15.62
N GLU A 494 -28.26 -13.46 -16.50
CA GLU A 494 -27.78 -12.08 -16.49
C GLU A 494 -27.95 -11.44 -17.89
N LYS A 495 -28.49 -10.22 -17.95
CA LYS A 495 -28.69 -9.51 -19.22
C LYS A 495 -28.52 -8.01 -19.07
N LEU A 496 -27.80 -7.40 -20.00
CA LEU A 496 -27.65 -5.95 -20.15
C LEU A 496 -28.45 -5.47 -21.35
N PHE A 497 -29.31 -4.48 -21.17
CA PHE A 497 -30.09 -3.85 -22.22
C PHE A 497 -29.55 -2.45 -22.47
N LEU A 498 -29.14 -2.12 -23.69
CA LEU A 498 -28.60 -0.81 -24.08
C LEU A 498 -29.57 -0.09 -25.02
N TRP A 499 -30.38 0.81 -24.48
CA TRP A 499 -31.31 1.64 -25.24
C TRP A 499 -30.67 2.92 -25.76
N GLY A 500 -30.96 3.26 -27.01
CA GLY A 500 -30.35 4.38 -27.72
C GLY A 500 -29.20 3.98 -28.63
N VAL A 501 -29.09 2.68 -28.92
CA VAL A 501 -28.16 2.11 -29.90
C VAL A 501 -28.98 1.48 -31.01
N ASP A 502 -28.68 1.88 -32.25
CA ASP A 502 -29.40 1.37 -33.42
C ASP A 502 -29.23 -0.15 -33.57
N GLU A 503 -30.32 -0.91 -33.65
CA GLU A 503 -30.26 -2.37 -33.61
C GLU A 503 -29.51 -2.96 -34.82
N ASP A 504 -29.66 -2.38 -36.00
CA ASP A 504 -29.07 -2.89 -37.24
C ASP A 504 -27.61 -2.43 -37.43
N THR A 505 -27.37 -1.14 -37.20
CA THR A 505 -26.08 -0.48 -37.46
C THR A 505 -25.17 -0.44 -36.23
N ARG A 506 -25.71 -0.74 -35.04
CA ARG A 506 -25.01 -0.68 -33.74
C ARG A 506 -24.44 0.69 -33.42
N ARG A 507 -25.01 1.73 -34.03
CA ARG A 507 -24.58 3.12 -33.89
C ARG A 507 -25.23 3.74 -32.65
N ILE A 508 -24.43 4.43 -31.84
CA ILE A 508 -24.95 5.20 -30.69
C ILE A 508 -25.68 6.44 -31.22
N ASP A 509 -27.01 6.42 -31.12
CA ASP A 509 -27.84 7.59 -31.42
C ASP A 509 -28.11 8.43 -30.16
N GLY A 510 -28.26 7.74 -29.03
CA GLY A 510 -28.57 8.30 -27.73
C GLY A 510 -29.98 8.87 -27.61
N LEU A 511 -30.36 9.08 -26.36
CA LEU A 511 -31.56 9.76 -25.93
C LEU A 511 -31.19 11.13 -25.34
N ARG A 512 -32.15 12.08 -25.31
CA ARG A 512 -31.90 13.40 -24.71
C ARG A 512 -31.89 13.29 -23.19
N LYS A 513 -30.79 13.68 -22.53
CA LYS A 513 -30.63 13.62 -21.06
C LYS A 513 -31.71 14.42 -20.33
N GLN A 514 -32.11 15.59 -20.86
CA GLN A 514 -33.22 16.38 -20.29
C GLN A 514 -34.55 15.60 -20.21
N LYS A 515 -34.78 14.67 -21.15
CA LYS A 515 -35.98 13.82 -21.13
C LYS A 515 -35.79 12.57 -20.28
N TRP A 516 -34.58 12.22 -19.91
CA TRP A 516 -34.18 10.99 -19.23
C TRP A 516 -33.22 11.27 -18.08
N GLY A 517 -33.59 12.25 -17.25
CA GLY A 517 -32.86 12.54 -16.01
C GLY A 517 -33.12 11.46 -14.95
N ASP A 518 -32.30 11.48 -13.91
CA ASP A 518 -32.24 10.46 -12.86
C ASP A 518 -33.61 10.22 -12.19
N ASP A 519 -34.38 11.29 -11.93
CA ASP A 519 -35.74 11.18 -11.36
C ASP A 519 -36.69 10.37 -12.23
N ARG A 520 -36.62 10.57 -13.56
CA ARG A 520 -37.46 9.81 -14.50
C ARG A 520 -36.98 8.39 -14.63
N VAL A 521 -35.66 8.16 -14.71
CA VAL A 521 -35.09 6.81 -14.78
C VAL A 521 -35.52 6.00 -13.56
N SER A 522 -35.39 6.57 -12.37
CA SER A 522 -35.84 5.97 -11.10
C SER A 522 -37.35 5.71 -11.10
N GLY A 523 -38.14 6.65 -11.61
CA GLY A 523 -39.60 6.49 -11.74
C GLY A 523 -39.99 5.35 -12.67
N VAL A 524 -39.30 5.22 -13.82
CA VAL A 524 -39.50 4.11 -14.78
C VAL A 524 -39.07 2.79 -14.17
N GLN A 525 -37.91 2.72 -13.51
CA GLN A 525 -37.42 1.50 -12.85
C GLN A 525 -38.45 0.97 -11.85
N ARG A 526 -39.00 1.84 -11.01
CA ARG A 526 -40.04 1.44 -10.05
C ARG A 526 -41.26 0.83 -10.73
N HIS A 527 -41.74 1.43 -11.82
CA HIS A 527 -42.88 0.87 -12.56
C HIS A 527 -42.53 -0.44 -13.29
N VAL A 528 -41.28 -0.59 -13.77
CA VAL A 528 -40.80 -1.87 -14.33
C VAL A 528 -40.81 -2.96 -13.28
N LEU A 529 -40.33 -2.69 -12.06
CA LEU A 529 -40.36 -3.65 -10.94
C LEU A 529 -41.80 -4.05 -10.55
N GLU A 530 -42.72 -3.09 -10.53
CA GLU A 530 -44.16 -3.34 -10.31
C GLU A 530 -44.75 -4.25 -11.40
N GLU A 531 -44.49 -3.96 -12.68
CA GLU A 531 -44.95 -4.78 -13.81
C GLU A 531 -44.31 -6.18 -13.85
N LEU A 532 -43.02 -6.31 -13.54
CA LEU A 532 -42.35 -7.62 -13.44
C LEU A 532 -43.00 -8.49 -12.36
N ALA A 533 -43.36 -7.89 -11.22
CA ALA A 533 -44.06 -8.58 -10.14
C ALA A 533 -45.47 -9.00 -10.55
N ASP A 534 -46.23 -8.12 -11.22
CA ASP A 534 -47.59 -8.39 -11.70
C ASP A 534 -47.62 -9.50 -12.76
N ARG A 535 -46.57 -9.58 -13.61
CA ARG A 535 -46.42 -10.62 -14.63
C ARG A 535 -45.73 -11.89 -14.13
N ASN A 536 -45.30 -11.91 -12.87
CA ASN A 536 -44.61 -13.04 -12.24
C ASN A 536 -43.38 -13.51 -13.04
N VAL A 537 -42.59 -12.54 -13.52
CA VAL A 537 -41.27 -12.78 -14.14
C VAL A 537 -40.26 -13.04 -13.03
N GLU A 538 -39.48 -14.11 -13.14
CA GLU A 538 -38.41 -14.42 -12.17
C GLU A 538 -37.18 -13.54 -12.44
N TYR A 539 -36.72 -12.83 -11.41
CA TYR A 539 -35.50 -12.03 -11.40
C TYR A 539 -35.00 -11.88 -9.95
N THR A 540 -33.71 -11.61 -9.80
CA THR A 540 -33.07 -11.30 -8.51
C THR A 540 -33.04 -9.79 -8.27
N ASP A 541 -32.63 -9.02 -9.27
CA ASP A 541 -32.50 -7.58 -9.21
C ASP A 541 -32.65 -6.93 -10.60
N PHE A 542 -33.16 -5.71 -10.64
CA PHE A 542 -33.24 -4.93 -11.87
C PHE A 542 -32.96 -3.45 -11.62
N ASN A 543 -31.97 -2.93 -12.34
CA ASN A 543 -31.55 -1.53 -12.24
C ASN A 543 -31.55 -0.84 -13.60
N LEU A 544 -32.00 0.42 -13.62
CA LEU A 544 -31.85 1.30 -14.76
C LEU A 544 -30.85 2.40 -14.44
N LEU A 545 -29.90 2.61 -15.35
CA LEU A 545 -28.90 3.66 -15.23
C LEU A 545 -28.77 4.46 -16.52
N ASN A 546 -28.34 5.71 -16.38
CA ASN A 546 -28.03 6.57 -17.51
C ASN A 546 -26.52 6.59 -17.75
N LEU A 547 -26.12 6.30 -18.98
CA LEU A 547 -24.73 6.40 -19.42
C LEU A 547 -24.59 7.64 -20.30
N PRO A 548 -24.00 8.75 -19.82
CA PRO A 548 -23.81 9.96 -20.62
C PRO A 548 -22.92 9.70 -21.84
N ILE A 549 -23.29 10.28 -22.98
CA ILE A 549 -22.53 10.17 -24.22
C ILE A 549 -22.12 11.56 -24.72
N GLY A 550 -20.91 11.66 -25.26
CA GLY A 550 -20.32 12.90 -25.76
C GLY A 550 -19.97 13.92 -24.67
N ASP A 551 -19.36 15.03 -25.11
CA ASP A 551 -18.67 15.97 -24.22
C ASP A 551 -19.63 16.96 -23.51
N GLU A 552 -20.80 17.22 -24.09
CA GLU A 552 -21.74 18.27 -23.61
C GLU A 552 -22.84 17.76 -22.67
N GLN A 553 -22.82 16.47 -22.28
CA GLN A 553 -23.82 15.80 -21.44
C GLN A 553 -25.29 15.92 -21.91
N GLU A 554 -25.56 16.35 -23.14
CA GLU A 554 -26.95 16.51 -23.60
C GLU A 554 -27.64 15.19 -23.94
N ARG A 555 -26.87 14.11 -24.08
CA ARG A 555 -27.37 12.79 -24.46
C ARG A 555 -26.88 11.68 -23.55
N CYS A 556 -27.64 10.59 -23.53
CA CYS A 556 -27.32 9.37 -22.80
C CYS A 556 -27.79 8.11 -23.53
N ILE A 557 -27.21 6.97 -23.18
CA ILE A 557 -27.79 5.63 -23.35
C ILE A 557 -28.50 5.29 -22.04
N ILE A 558 -29.64 4.59 -22.11
CA ILE A 558 -30.23 3.98 -20.93
C ILE A 558 -29.76 2.53 -20.88
N VAL A 559 -29.23 2.11 -19.74
CA VAL A 559 -28.78 0.75 -19.52
C VAL A 559 -29.71 0.08 -18.52
N GLY A 560 -30.25 -1.06 -18.87
CA GLY A 560 -30.94 -1.96 -17.94
C GLY A 560 -30.06 -3.12 -17.58
N ILE A 561 -29.89 -3.34 -16.29
CA ILE A 561 -29.15 -4.50 -15.76
C ILE A 561 -30.18 -5.43 -15.15
N LEU A 562 -30.31 -6.62 -15.72
CA LEU A 562 -31.13 -7.71 -15.22
C LEU A 562 -30.23 -8.80 -14.66
N HIS A 563 -30.57 -9.26 -13.45
CA HIS A 563 -30.01 -10.43 -12.78
C HIS A 563 -31.15 -11.14 -12.03
#